data_AF-W6Z633-F1
#
_entry.id   AF-W6Z633-F1
#
_cell.length_a   1.000
_cell.length_b   1.000
_cell.length_c   1.000
_cell.angle_alpha   90.00
_cell.angle_beta   90.00
_cell.angle_gamma   90.00
#
_symmetry.space_group_name_H-M   'P 1'
#
loop_
_entity.id
_entity.type
_entity.pdbx_description
1 polymer ?
#
loop_
_entity_poly.entity_id
_entity_poly.type
_entity_poly.pdbx_seq_one_letter_code
_entity_poly.pdbx_strand_id
1 'polypeptide(L)'
;FLLAKLHLDSMLGKRSTKALRNSLHSLATGSKAYDTAYEDAMIRIEGQIDDQRELAKEALAFLTCTKHRFSRLDLEMALGAEFDNPNIDPDNFPDIDDIVTACAGLVTINDESDTVGLAHYTTQEYLERTQHRWFPHAQALITNACLSYLTFPSSLPSRDNWTVALGGTWASHDWYTYSVKNWGHHASQVP
;
A
#
# COMPACT_ATOMS: atom_id res chain seq x y z
N PHE A 1 14.31 7.83 -12.59
CA PHE A 1 13.67 7.19 -13.76
C PHE A 1 12.17 6.91 -13.60
N LEU A 2 11.54 7.17 -12.43
CA LEU A 2 10.12 6.88 -12.20
C LEU A 2 9.15 7.51 -13.22
N LEU A 3 9.35 8.78 -13.57
CA LEU A 3 8.46 9.47 -14.52
C LEU A 3 8.38 8.76 -15.88
N ALA A 4 9.52 8.23 -16.37
CA ALA A 4 9.55 7.45 -17.60
C ALA A 4 8.76 6.15 -17.48
N LYS A 5 8.85 5.46 -16.33
CA LYS A 5 8.05 4.26 -16.04
C LYS A 5 6.55 4.57 -16.05
N LEU A 6 6.12 5.59 -15.31
CA LEU A 6 4.70 5.97 -15.25
C LEU A 6 4.12 6.39 -16.60
N HIS A 7 4.92 7.04 -17.45
CA HIS A 7 4.54 7.37 -18.81
C HIS A 7 4.45 6.15 -19.72
N LEU A 8 5.34 5.17 -19.58
CA LEU A 8 5.24 3.90 -20.31
C LEU A 8 4.00 3.12 -19.86
N ASP A 9 3.74 3.09 -18.55
CA ASP A 9 2.58 2.40 -17.98
C ASP A 9 1.25 3.02 -18.47
N SER A 10 1.19 4.34 -18.68
CA SER A 10 0.00 5.00 -19.25
C SER A 10 -0.26 4.67 -20.73
N MET A 11 0.74 4.09 -21.41
CA MET A 11 0.66 3.66 -22.81
C MET A 11 0.36 2.16 -22.96
N LEU A 12 0.40 1.38 -21.88
CA LEU A 12 -0.02 -0.01 -21.91
C LEU A 12 -1.49 -0.10 -22.34
N GLY A 13 -1.80 -1.04 -23.23
CA GLY A 13 -3.15 -1.25 -23.76
C GLY A 13 -3.61 -0.32 -24.89
N LYS A 14 -2.76 0.59 -25.42
CA LYS A 14 -3.11 1.39 -26.60
C LYS A 14 -3.25 0.50 -27.84
N ARG A 15 -4.46 0.47 -28.43
CA ARG A 15 -4.82 -0.41 -29.55
C ARG A 15 -4.14 -0.12 -30.90
N SER A 16 -3.41 0.99 -31.05
CA SER A 16 -2.79 1.36 -32.33
C SER A 16 -1.54 2.23 -32.18
N THR A 17 -0.67 2.15 -33.18
CA THR A 17 0.55 2.99 -33.28
C THR A 17 0.23 4.48 -33.30
N LYS A 18 -0.90 4.88 -33.89
CA LYS A 18 -1.38 6.27 -33.86
C LYS A 18 -1.78 6.69 -32.45
N ALA A 19 -2.51 5.85 -31.72
CA ALA A 19 -2.88 6.13 -30.34
C ALA A 19 -1.65 6.24 -29.44
N LEU A 20 -0.65 5.37 -29.64
CA LEU A 20 0.62 5.40 -28.93
C LEU A 20 1.42 6.68 -29.23
N ARG A 21 1.54 7.08 -30.50
CA ARG A 21 2.17 8.38 -30.86
C ARG A 21 1.45 9.57 -30.26
N ASN A 22 0.12 9.57 -30.26
CA ASN A 22 -0.66 10.66 -29.66
C ASN A 22 -0.39 10.75 -28.16
N SER A 23 -0.32 9.62 -27.45
CA SER A 23 0.04 9.59 -26.03
C SER A 23 1.47 10.05 -25.77
N LEU A 24 2.43 9.73 -26.64
CA LEU A 24 3.79 10.27 -26.58
C LEU A 24 3.83 11.80 -26.73
N HIS A 25 3.00 12.37 -27.61
CA HIS A 25 2.91 13.81 -27.80
C HIS A 25 2.17 14.53 -26.67
N SER A 26 1.28 13.85 -25.95
CA SER A 26 0.55 14.42 -24.81
C SER A 26 1.27 14.25 -23.48
N LEU A 27 2.50 13.73 -23.47
CA LEU A 27 3.30 13.62 -22.25
C LEU A 27 3.50 15.00 -21.66
N ALA A 28 3.02 15.18 -20.43
CA ALA A 28 3.22 16.42 -19.70
C ALA A 28 4.73 16.66 -19.56
N THR A 29 5.19 17.86 -19.90
CA THR A 29 6.58 18.29 -19.76
C THR A 29 6.67 19.42 -18.72
N GLY A 30 7.79 19.50 -18.01
CA GLY A 30 8.03 20.53 -16.98
C GLY A 30 7.61 20.13 -15.56
N SER A 31 7.54 21.11 -14.64
CA SER A 31 7.38 20.87 -13.19
C SER A 31 6.05 20.22 -12.81
N LYS A 32 5.00 20.34 -13.64
CA LYS A 32 3.68 19.71 -13.42
C LYS A 32 3.58 18.27 -13.96
N ALA A 33 4.60 17.78 -14.65
CA ALA A 33 4.57 16.47 -15.30
C ALA A 33 4.40 15.31 -14.30
N TYR A 34 5.00 15.43 -13.11
CA TYR A 34 4.88 14.45 -12.04
C TYR A 34 3.44 14.34 -11.53
N ASP A 35 2.81 15.48 -11.19
CA ASP A 35 1.42 15.49 -10.69
C ASP A 35 0.45 14.86 -11.68
N THR A 36 0.56 15.18 -12.98
CA THR A 36 -0.26 14.53 -14.01
C THR A 36 0.02 13.03 -14.12
N ALA A 37 1.29 12.62 -14.07
CA ALA A 37 1.63 11.20 -14.14
C ALA A 37 1.13 10.39 -12.92
N TYR A 38 1.16 10.98 -11.72
CA TYR A 38 0.62 10.37 -10.51
C TYR A 38 -0.91 10.34 -10.52
N GLU A 39 -1.55 11.42 -10.96
CA GLU A 39 -3.00 11.49 -11.16
C GLU A 39 -3.46 10.40 -12.14
N ASP A 40 -2.80 10.28 -13.30
CA ASP A 40 -3.09 9.25 -14.29
C ASP A 40 -2.89 7.84 -13.71
N ALA A 41 -1.91 7.64 -12.82
CA ALA A 41 -1.69 6.36 -12.14
C ALA A 41 -2.81 6.03 -11.15
N MET A 42 -3.25 7.00 -10.35
CA MET A 42 -4.40 6.83 -9.46
C MET A 42 -5.69 6.55 -10.23
N ILE A 43 -5.92 7.24 -11.37
CA ILE A 43 -7.08 6.96 -12.23
C ILE A 43 -7.01 5.55 -12.81
N ARG A 44 -5.80 5.06 -13.18
CA ARG A 44 -5.64 3.66 -13.61
C ARG A 44 -5.98 2.68 -12.49
N ILE A 45 -5.59 2.97 -11.25
CA ILE A 45 -5.93 2.16 -10.07
C ILE A 45 -7.44 2.11 -9.85
N GLU A 46 -8.13 3.26 -9.90
CA GLU A 46 -9.60 3.32 -9.78
C GLU A 46 -10.34 2.55 -10.89
N GLY A 47 -9.70 2.36 -12.05
CA GLY A 47 -10.23 1.60 -13.17
C GLY A 47 -9.95 0.09 -13.14
N GLN A 48 -9.25 -0.42 -12.12
CA GLN A 48 -9.02 -1.85 -11.95
C GLN A 48 -10.31 -2.58 -11.50
N ILE A 49 -10.28 -3.91 -11.52
CA ILE A 49 -11.33 -4.71 -10.88
C ILE A 49 -11.35 -4.44 -9.38
N ASP A 50 -12.52 -4.64 -8.75
CA ASP A 50 -12.78 -4.18 -7.37
C ASP A 50 -11.70 -4.62 -6.38
N ASP A 51 -11.37 -5.92 -6.32
CA ASP A 51 -10.37 -6.44 -5.37
C ASP A 51 -8.97 -5.85 -5.56
N GLN A 52 -8.52 -5.66 -6.82
CA GLN A 52 -7.21 -5.07 -7.10
C GLN A 52 -7.19 -3.57 -6.79
N ARG A 53 -8.30 -2.87 -7.07
CA ARG A 53 -8.46 -1.45 -6.72
C ARG A 53 -8.39 -1.28 -5.21
N GLU A 54 -9.14 -2.07 -4.43
CA GLU A 54 -9.12 -1.97 -2.98
C GLU A 54 -7.72 -2.29 -2.45
N LEU A 55 -7.10 -3.40 -2.86
CA LEU A 55 -5.74 -3.76 -2.45
C LEU A 55 -4.72 -2.63 -2.67
N ALA A 56 -4.75 -2.02 -3.86
CA ALA A 56 -3.87 -0.89 -4.18
C ALA A 56 -4.15 0.34 -3.30
N LYS A 57 -5.42 0.66 -3.06
CA LYS A 57 -5.81 1.83 -2.26
C LYS A 57 -5.45 1.66 -0.79
N GLU A 58 -5.65 0.48 -0.24
CA GLU A 58 -5.25 0.16 1.12
C GLU A 58 -3.73 0.23 1.28
N ALA A 59 -2.98 -0.41 0.36
CA ALA A 59 -1.52 -0.37 0.39
C ALA A 59 -0.98 1.07 0.31
N LEU A 60 -1.50 1.89 -0.60
CA LEU A 60 -1.11 3.28 -0.72
C LEU A 60 -1.51 4.11 0.51
N ALA A 61 -2.66 3.82 1.13
CA ALA A 61 -3.07 4.45 2.37
C ALA A 61 -2.12 4.12 3.53
N PHE A 62 -1.75 2.85 3.72
CA PHE A 62 -0.76 2.45 4.73
C PHE A 62 0.58 3.13 4.50
N LEU A 63 1.13 3.06 3.29
CA LEU A 63 2.43 3.65 2.96
C LEU A 63 2.46 5.18 3.09
N THR A 64 1.33 5.85 2.86
CA THR A 64 1.24 7.32 2.93
C THR A 64 0.97 7.80 4.36
N CYS A 65 -0.01 7.20 5.04
CA CYS A 65 -0.56 7.77 6.28
C CYS A 65 0.15 7.27 7.55
N THR A 66 0.85 6.13 7.51
CA THR A 66 1.56 5.61 8.69
C THR A 66 2.93 6.24 8.90
N LYS A 67 3.58 6.69 7.81
CA LYS A 67 5.00 7.10 7.76
C LYS A 67 5.95 6.04 8.33
N HIS A 68 5.51 4.78 8.37
CA HIS A 68 6.28 3.63 8.79
C HIS A 68 7.07 3.06 7.61
N ARG A 69 8.27 2.53 7.87
CA ARG A 69 8.98 1.73 6.87
C ARG A 69 8.52 0.30 7.02
N PHE A 70 7.86 -0.22 5.99
CA PHE A 70 7.41 -1.60 6.00
C PHE A 70 8.49 -2.52 5.45
N SER A 71 8.70 -3.67 6.11
CA SER A 71 9.21 -4.85 5.40
C SER A 71 8.13 -5.40 4.46
N ARG A 72 8.47 -6.37 3.61
CA ARG A 72 7.47 -7.07 2.78
C ARG A 72 6.36 -7.65 3.66
N LEU A 73 6.76 -8.48 4.62
CA LEU A 73 5.85 -9.19 5.51
C LEU A 73 5.03 -8.24 6.40
N ASP A 74 5.62 -7.14 6.88
CA ASP A 74 4.87 -6.17 7.69
C ASP A 74 3.72 -5.53 6.91
N LEU A 75 3.90 -5.27 5.60
CA LEU A 75 2.84 -4.72 4.76
C LEU A 75 1.77 -5.77 4.44
N GLU A 76 2.18 -7.00 4.14
CA GLU A 76 1.27 -8.13 3.90
C GLU A 76 0.40 -8.38 5.15
N MET A 77 1.01 -8.38 6.33
CA MET A 77 0.31 -8.45 7.61
C MET A 77 -0.68 -7.27 7.77
N ALA A 78 -0.22 -6.03 7.59
CA ALA A 78 -1.07 -4.86 7.74
C ALA A 78 -2.32 -4.90 6.85
N LEU A 79 -2.19 -5.42 5.63
CA LEU A 79 -3.28 -5.54 4.65
C LEU A 79 -4.17 -6.77 4.88
N GLY A 80 -3.62 -7.86 5.40
CA GLY A 80 -4.38 -9.07 5.74
C GLY A 80 -5.12 -9.00 7.08
N ALA A 81 -5.12 -7.85 7.74
CA ALA A 81 -5.68 -7.68 9.08
C ALA A 81 -7.22 -7.63 9.08
N GLU A 82 -7.86 -8.54 9.80
CA GLU A 82 -9.32 -8.60 9.93
C GLU A 82 -9.75 -8.13 11.33
N PHE A 83 -10.43 -6.99 11.43
CA PHE A 83 -10.80 -6.38 12.73
C PHE A 83 -11.78 -7.23 13.55
N ASP A 84 -12.71 -7.92 12.89
CA ASP A 84 -13.75 -8.72 13.55
C ASP A 84 -13.36 -10.20 13.69
N ASN A 85 -12.16 -10.59 13.23
CA ASN A 85 -11.65 -11.95 13.37
C ASN A 85 -10.63 -12.00 14.52
N PRO A 86 -10.91 -12.70 15.63
CA PRO A 86 -9.95 -12.83 16.72
C PRO A 86 -8.74 -13.68 16.34
N ASN A 87 -8.76 -14.34 15.19
CA ASN A 87 -7.65 -15.09 14.64
C ASN A 87 -7.06 -14.35 13.45
N ILE A 88 -5.75 -14.10 13.49
CA ILE A 88 -4.98 -13.78 12.30
C ILE A 88 -4.98 -15.05 11.42
N ASP A 89 -5.19 -14.88 10.12
CA ASP A 89 -5.14 -15.94 9.11
C ASP A 89 -4.07 -15.57 8.05
N PRO A 90 -2.96 -16.34 7.92
CA PRO A 90 -1.92 -16.01 6.93
C PRO A 90 -2.41 -16.21 5.51
N ASP A 91 -3.45 -17.03 5.30
CA ASP A 91 -4.04 -17.23 3.98
C ASP A 91 -4.79 -15.97 3.49
N ASN A 92 -5.05 -15.01 4.39
CA ASN A 92 -5.61 -13.70 4.07
C ASN A 92 -4.52 -12.65 3.74
N PHE A 93 -3.24 -12.99 3.85
CA PHE A 93 -2.16 -12.04 3.54
C PHE A 93 -1.99 -11.94 2.02
N PRO A 94 -2.18 -10.76 1.42
CA PRO A 94 -1.95 -10.61 -0.01
C PRO A 94 -0.46 -10.76 -0.33
N ASP A 95 -0.15 -11.37 -1.47
CA ASP A 95 1.23 -11.51 -1.95
C ASP A 95 1.84 -10.14 -2.29
N ILE A 96 3.11 -9.92 -1.90
CA ILE A 96 3.77 -8.63 -2.14
C ILE A 96 3.87 -8.24 -3.62
N ASP A 97 4.05 -9.19 -4.53
CA ASP A 97 4.12 -8.90 -5.96
C ASP A 97 2.74 -8.49 -6.51
N ASP A 98 1.66 -9.06 -5.97
CA ASP A 98 0.29 -8.63 -6.28
C ASP A 98 0.02 -7.22 -5.77
N ILE A 99 0.45 -6.88 -4.55
CA ILE A 99 0.35 -5.52 -3.99
C ILE A 99 1.05 -4.50 -4.91
N VAL A 100 2.31 -4.78 -5.28
CA VAL A 100 3.12 -3.89 -6.11
C VAL A 100 2.52 -3.74 -7.51
N THR A 101 2.01 -4.83 -8.07
CA THR A 101 1.36 -4.85 -9.39
C THR A 101 0.08 -4.01 -9.37
N ALA A 102 -0.78 -4.20 -8.37
CA ALA A 102 -2.01 -3.44 -8.20
C ALA A 102 -1.75 -1.92 -8.06
N CYS A 103 -0.63 -1.53 -7.44
CA CYS A 103 -0.27 -0.12 -7.24
C CYS A 103 0.23 0.63 -8.49
N ALA A 104 0.17 0.02 -9.70
CA ALA A 104 0.42 0.68 -10.99
C ALA A 104 1.72 1.50 -11.05
N GLY A 105 2.78 0.99 -10.42
CA GLY A 105 4.11 1.60 -10.41
C GLY A 105 4.33 2.70 -9.36
N LEU A 106 3.35 2.97 -8.49
CA LEU A 106 3.48 3.92 -7.37
C LEU A 106 4.17 3.34 -6.14
N VAL A 107 4.28 2.01 -6.06
CA VAL A 107 5.00 1.27 -5.00
C VAL A 107 6.19 0.54 -5.61
N THR A 108 7.26 0.42 -4.83
CA THR A 108 8.45 -0.35 -5.17
C THR A 108 8.95 -1.13 -3.95
N ILE A 109 9.67 -2.20 -4.22
CA ILE A 109 10.43 -2.93 -3.22
C ILE A 109 11.90 -2.53 -3.36
N ASN A 110 12.58 -2.39 -2.22
CA ASN A 110 14.03 -2.30 -2.17
C ASN A 110 14.59 -3.65 -1.69
N ASP A 111 15.13 -4.43 -2.62
CA ASP A 111 15.67 -5.77 -2.34
C ASP A 111 16.90 -5.74 -1.42
N GLU A 112 17.66 -4.63 -1.38
CA GLU A 112 18.85 -4.53 -0.53
C GLU A 112 18.48 -4.41 0.96
N SER A 113 17.37 -3.74 1.26
CA SER A 113 16.90 -3.51 2.63
C SER A 113 15.64 -4.30 3.00
N ASP A 114 15.12 -5.10 2.08
CA ASP A 114 13.84 -5.82 2.18
C ASP A 114 12.66 -4.93 2.61
N THR A 115 12.65 -3.68 2.12
CA THR A 115 11.62 -2.70 2.48
C THR A 115 10.72 -2.37 1.31
N VAL A 116 9.43 -2.16 1.60
CA VAL A 116 8.42 -1.70 0.65
C VAL A 116 8.14 -0.22 0.90
N GLY A 117 7.99 0.54 -0.17
CA GLY A 117 7.71 1.96 -0.07
C GLY A 117 7.17 2.57 -1.35
N LEU A 118 6.79 3.85 -1.26
CA LEU A 118 6.41 4.63 -2.43
C LEU A 118 7.61 4.77 -3.36
N ALA A 119 7.35 4.68 -4.67
CA ALA A 119 8.39 4.56 -5.70
C ALA A 119 9.35 5.76 -5.76
N HIS A 120 8.93 6.93 -5.25
CA HIS A 120 9.77 8.12 -5.15
C HIS A 120 9.22 9.11 -4.11
N TYR A 121 10.07 9.99 -3.60
CA TYR A 121 9.65 11.00 -2.61
C TYR A 121 8.56 11.95 -3.16
N THR A 122 8.59 12.26 -4.47
CA THR A 122 7.54 13.09 -5.09
C THR A 122 6.20 12.35 -5.22
N THR A 123 6.18 11.01 -5.18
CA THR A 123 4.95 10.23 -5.04
C THR A 123 4.35 10.44 -3.66
N GLN A 124 5.19 10.42 -2.61
CA GLN A 124 4.77 10.71 -1.24
C GLN A 124 4.18 12.13 -1.13
N GLU A 125 4.88 13.15 -1.64
CA GLU A 125 4.38 14.54 -1.62
C GLU A 125 3.00 14.67 -2.31
N TYR A 126 2.83 14.01 -3.46
CA TYR A 126 1.56 14.02 -4.18
C TYR A 126 0.44 13.35 -3.36
N LEU A 127 0.69 12.16 -2.81
CA LEU A 127 -0.31 11.39 -2.06
C LEU A 127 -0.63 12.06 -0.72
N GLU A 128 0.34 12.61 0.01
CA GLU A 128 0.09 13.35 1.26
C GLU A 128 -0.81 14.57 1.02
N ARG A 129 -0.62 15.30 -0.09
CA ARG A 129 -1.46 16.44 -0.47
C ARG A 129 -2.88 16.03 -0.91
N THR A 130 -3.04 14.82 -1.45
CA THR A 130 -4.29 14.34 -2.04
C THR A 130 -4.98 13.23 -1.23
N GLN A 131 -4.44 12.87 -0.05
CA GLN A 131 -4.89 11.73 0.77
C GLN A 131 -6.37 11.82 1.14
N HIS A 132 -6.91 13.00 1.44
CA HIS A 132 -8.33 13.15 1.79
C HIS A 132 -9.28 12.82 0.63
N ARG A 133 -8.79 12.95 -0.62
CA ARG A 133 -9.53 12.59 -1.82
C ARG A 133 -9.41 11.10 -2.10
N TRP A 134 -8.20 10.55 -2.03
CA TRP A 134 -7.94 9.18 -2.44
C TRP A 134 -8.23 8.14 -1.35
N PHE A 135 -7.97 8.51 -0.09
CA PHE A 135 -8.04 7.62 1.06
C PHE A 135 -8.83 8.28 2.22
N PRO A 136 -10.11 8.67 2.01
CA PRO A 136 -10.90 9.36 3.04
C PRO A 136 -11.07 8.55 4.33
N HIS A 137 -10.96 7.21 4.24
CA HIS A 137 -11.11 6.29 5.37
C HIS A 137 -9.79 5.69 5.87
N ALA A 138 -8.63 6.21 5.42
CA ALA A 138 -7.32 5.67 5.78
C ALA A 138 -7.09 5.52 7.29
N GLN A 139 -7.49 6.53 8.07
CA GLN A 139 -7.30 6.52 9.51
C GLN A 139 -8.10 5.40 10.18
N ALA A 140 -9.36 5.20 9.78
CA ALA A 140 -10.19 4.12 10.30
C ALA A 140 -9.65 2.74 9.91
N LEU A 141 -9.22 2.58 8.66
CA LEU A 141 -8.60 1.37 8.15
C LEU A 141 -7.34 1.01 8.94
N ILE A 142 -6.42 1.96 9.14
CA ILE A 142 -5.19 1.73 9.90
C ILE A 142 -5.50 1.44 11.37
N THR A 143 -6.46 2.16 11.98
CA THR A 143 -6.91 1.88 13.35
C THR A 143 -7.40 0.44 13.50
N ASN A 144 -8.27 0.01 12.60
CA ASN A 144 -8.84 -1.33 12.61
C ASN A 144 -7.75 -2.39 12.48
N ALA A 145 -6.85 -2.25 11.50
CA ALA A 145 -5.72 -3.15 11.34
C ALA A 145 -4.83 -3.20 12.60
N CYS A 146 -4.52 -2.04 13.19
CA CYS A 146 -3.76 -2.01 14.44
C CYS A 146 -4.47 -2.76 15.57
N LEU A 147 -5.79 -2.61 15.69
CA LEU A 147 -6.57 -3.24 16.74
C LEU A 147 -6.67 -4.76 16.55
N SER A 148 -6.75 -5.27 15.31
CA SER A 148 -6.75 -6.72 15.03
C SER A 148 -5.56 -7.44 15.68
N TYR A 149 -4.39 -6.82 15.67
CA TYR A 149 -3.19 -7.37 16.29
C TYR A 149 -3.12 -7.20 17.81
N LEU A 150 -3.84 -6.23 18.37
CA LEU A 150 -3.89 -5.98 19.81
C LEU A 150 -4.91 -6.86 20.53
N THR A 151 -5.99 -7.23 19.84
CA THR A 151 -7.05 -8.09 20.36
C THR A 151 -6.75 -9.58 20.16
N PHE A 152 -5.72 -9.91 19.39
CA PHE A 152 -5.28 -11.28 19.16
C PHE A 152 -4.93 -11.98 20.50
N PRO A 153 -5.63 -13.07 20.86
CA PRO A 153 -5.47 -13.69 22.18
C PRO A 153 -4.05 -14.21 22.42
N SER A 154 -3.44 -13.77 23.53
CA SER A 154 -2.08 -14.15 23.91
C SER A 154 -1.90 -15.63 24.27
N SER A 155 -2.99 -16.38 24.44
CA SER A 155 -3.02 -17.74 25.01
C SER A 155 -3.33 -18.86 24.02
N LEU A 156 -3.44 -18.58 22.72
CA LEU A 156 -3.76 -19.60 21.73
C LEU A 156 -2.51 -20.37 21.27
N PRO A 157 -2.58 -21.71 21.12
CA PRO A 157 -1.50 -22.52 20.52
C PRO A 157 -1.18 -22.13 19.07
N SER A 158 -2.03 -21.31 18.43
CA SER A 158 -1.76 -20.72 17.12
C SER A 158 -0.48 -19.88 17.11
N ARG A 159 -0.13 -19.20 18.21
CA ARG A 159 1.07 -18.34 18.27
C ARG A 159 2.38 -19.11 18.05
N ASP A 160 2.45 -20.38 18.49
CA ASP A 160 3.61 -21.24 18.28
C ASP A 160 3.71 -21.71 16.81
N ASN A 161 2.58 -21.97 16.17
CA ASN A 161 2.52 -22.22 14.72
C ASN A 161 2.94 -20.98 13.91
N TRP A 162 2.56 -19.80 14.37
CA TRP A 162 2.95 -18.53 13.75
C TRP A 162 4.44 -18.21 13.91
N THR A 163 5.06 -18.56 15.05
CA THR A 163 6.51 -18.44 15.17
C THR A 163 7.26 -19.26 14.12
N VAL A 164 6.71 -20.41 13.74
CA VAL A 164 7.28 -21.27 12.71
C VAL A 164 6.94 -20.73 11.31
N ALA A 165 5.72 -20.26 11.07
CA ALA A 165 5.28 -19.73 9.78
C ALA A 165 5.97 -18.41 9.40
N LEU A 166 6.18 -17.50 10.35
CA LEU A 166 6.81 -16.19 10.15
C LEU A 166 8.33 -16.20 10.41
N GLY A 167 8.91 -17.34 10.79
CA GLY A 167 10.33 -17.47 11.10
C GLY A 167 10.80 -16.71 12.35
N GLY A 168 9.87 -16.27 13.22
CA GLY A 168 10.16 -15.47 14.41
C GLY A 168 8.91 -15.15 15.23
N THR A 169 9.06 -14.55 16.43
CA THR A 169 7.90 -14.16 17.22
C THR A 169 7.18 -12.99 16.55
N TRP A 170 5.87 -13.09 16.32
CA TRP A 170 5.08 -11.98 15.76
C TRP A 170 5.27 -10.65 16.53
N ALA A 171 5.54 -10.72 17.84
CA ALA A 171 5.83 -9.55 18.67
C ALA A 171 7.18 -8.86 18.36
N SER A 172 8.08 -9.52 17.61
CA SER A 172 9.32 -8.92 17.10
C SER A 172 9.16 -8.22 15.76
N HIS A 173 7.98 -8.31 15.12
CA HIS A 173 7.72 -7.59 13.88
C HIS A 173 7.48 -6.12 14.15
N ASP A 174 7.98 -5.30 13.22
CA ASP A 174 7.91 -3.84 13.33
C ASP A 174 6.47 -3.36 13.20
N TRP A 175 5.63 -4.06 12.43
CA TRP A 175 4.19 -3.76 12.34
C TRP A 175 3.47 -3.89 13.67
N TYR A 176 3.67 -4.99 14.41
CA TYR A 176 3.03 -5.15 15.73
C TYR A 176 3.45 -4.02 16.69
N THR A 177 4.75 -3.72 16.73
CA THR A 177 5.27 -2.63 17.55
C THR A 177 4.68 -1.29 17.14
N TYR A 178 4.49 -1.07 15.84
CA TYR A 178 3.81 0.09 15.30
C TYR A 178 2.35 0.16 15.77
N SER A 179 1.60 -0.94 15.66
CA SER A 179 0.19 -1.02 16.06
C SER A 179 -0.01 -0.63 17.52
N VAL A 180 0.79 -1.21 18.43
CA VAL A 180 0.76 -0.89 19.88
C VAL A 180 0.97 0.60 20.14
N LYS A 181 1.87 1.24 19.40
CA LYS A 181 2.25 2.65 19.62
C LYS A 181 1.30 3.64 18.98
N ASN A 182 0.65 3.29 17.87
CA ASN A 182 -0.01 4.27 16.99
C ASN A 182 -1.52 4.10 16.84
N TRP A 183 -2.13 2.98 17.28
CA TRP A 183 -3.58 2.74 17.11
C TRP A 183 -4.44 3.93 17.60
N GLY A 184 -4.11 4.50 18.76
CA GLY A 184 -4.85 5.62 19.36
C GLY A 184 -4.65 6.94 18.61
N HIS A 185 -3.47 7.14 18.01
CA HIS A 185 -3.20 8.31 17.16
C HIS A 185 -4.08 8.29 15.90
N HIS A 186 -4.17 7.14 15.23
CA HIS A 186 -5.07 6.98 14.09
C HIS A 186 -6.54 7.09 14.50
N ALA A 187 -6.93 6.48 15.63
CA ALA A 187 -8.32 6.52 16.10
C ALA A 187 -8.78 7.96 16.38
N SER A 188 -7.91 8.80 16.92
CA SER A 188 -8.21 10.22 17.18
C SER A 188 -8.39 11.08 15.92
N GLN A 189 -8.00 10.58 14.75
CA GLN A 189 -8.10 11.26 13.45
C GLN A 189 -9.22 10.71 12.57
N VAL A 190 -9.98 9.73 13.06
CA VAL A 190 -11.20 9.27 12.40
C VAL A 190 -12.26 10.38 12.52
N PRO A 191 -12.84 10.87 11.40
CA PRO A 191 -13.86 11.92 11.42
C PRO A 191 -15.14 11.55 12.16
#